data_AF-A0A2H3DFP1-F1
#
_entry.id   AF-A0A2H3DFP1-F1
#
_cell.length_a   1.000
_cell.length_b   1.000
_cell.length_c   1.000
_cell.angle_alpha   90.00
_cell.angle_beta   90.00
_cell.angle_gamma   90.00
#
_symmetry.space_group_name_H-M   'P 1'
#
loop_
_entity.id
_entity.type
_entity.pdbx_description
1 polymer ?
#
loop_
_entity_poly.entity_id
_entity_poly.type
_entity_poly.pdbx_seq_one_letter_code
_entity_poly.pdbx_strand_id
1 'polypeptide(L)'
;MSRYFHRTPRRSDDSTQTLISTSGYRGGTRKGLDLTISGITSTKSPYFPSSSQPDGKEAYGGVLLRTLRDLNSGKIISGPSLLVDHILLLSGAERISDLVQDHWGNVINAFKSPCIGERKTHMFLCPAPIANIRPRIYKSPRIGLDLSHPGTTASPTHPRVEFISQPYRYFINPEKLTANGRAQTLLGILPHKELSGLKDKTLSAYMAEYQTGLDGKAKLEEFVGARGKSISSSPTKYMKLMGCIEALKTVECEDDGRANGVAEDNAKQNN
;
A
#
# COMPACT_ATOMS: atom_id res chain seq x y z
N MET A 1 -11.19 -17.90 3.16
CA MET A 1 -9.91 -18.64 3.29
C MET A 1 -8.76 -17.65 3.16
N SER A 2 -7.72 -17.75 4.02
CA SER A 2 -6.54 -16.90 3.94
C SER A 2 -5.26 -17.69 3.67
N ARG A 3 -4.44 -17.22 2.72
CA ARG A 3 -3.23 -17.91 2.20
C ARG A 3 -2.03 -16.95 2.26
N TYR A 4 -0.79 -17.46 2.20
CA TYR A 4 0.42 -16.70 2.53
C TYR A 4 1.32 -16.21 1.37
N PHE A 5 1.05 -16.48 0.08
CA PHE A 5 2.04 -16.21 -0.98
C PHE A 5 1.52 -15.68 -2.33
N HIS A 6 2.34 -14.79 -2.91
CA HIS A 6 1.92 -13.92 -4.00
C HIS A 6 2.06 -14.65 -5.33
N ARG A 7 0.97 -14.69 -6.10
CA ARG A 7 0.96 -15.29 -7.44
C ARG A 7 1.41 -14.27 -8.49
N THR A 8 1.76 -14.73 -9.69
CA THR A 8 2.41 -13.90 -10.72
C THR A 8 1.40 -13.12 -11.56
N PRO A 9 1.24 -11.78 -11.47
CA PRO A 9 0.46 -11.04 -12.48
C PRO A 9 1.07 -11.11 -13.89
N ARG A 10 0.22 -11.25 -14.91
CA ARG A 10 0.49 -11.04 -16.34
C ARG A 10 0.28 -9.57 -16.70
N ARG A 11 1.08 -9.08 -17.65
CA ARG A 11 0.98 -7.71 -18.17
C ARG A 11 -0.30 -7.61 -19.01
N SER A 12 -1.10 -6.58 -18.75
CA SER A 12 -2.28 -6.19 -19.53
C SER A 12 -1.92 -4.95 -20.34
N ASP A 13 -2.39 -4.88 -21.59
CA ASP A 13 -2.31 -3.67 -22.41
C ASP A 13 -3.37 -2.63 -21.99
N ASP A 14 -4.44 -3.09 -21.32
CA ASP A 14 -5.39 -2.22 -20.63
C ASP A 14 -4.77 -1.75 -19.31
N SER A 15 -4.59 -0.44 -19.20
CA SER A 15 -3.99 0.21 -18.03
C SER A 15 -4.82 0.08 -16.75
N THR A 16 -6.09 -0.33 -16.86
CA THR A 16 -7.06 -0.52 -15.77
C THR A 16 -7.14 -1.97 -15.27
N GLN A 17 -6.52 -2.93 -15.97
CA GLN A 17 -6.61 -4.35 -15.62
C GLN A 17 -5.25 -4.97 -15.30
N THR A 18 -5.23 -5.96 -14.41
CA THR A 18 -4.07 -6.83 -14.18
C THR A 18 -4.54 -8.28 -14.17
N LEU A 19 -4.13 -9.08 -15.16
CA LEU A 19 -4.42 -10.52 -15.19
C LEU A 19 -3.51 -11.25 -14.18
N ILE A 20 -4.01 -12.23 -13.40
CA ILE A 20 -3.21 -12.99 -12.42
C ILE A 20 -2.95 -14.41 -12.94
N SER A 21 -1.69 -14.86 -12.97
CA SER A 21 -1.29 -16.24 -13.29
C SER A 21 -1.70 -17.21 -12.17
N THR A 22 -2.17 -18.39 -12.56
CA THR A 22 -2.57 -19.48 -11.69
C THR A 22 -1.42 -20.37 -11.20
N SER A 23 -0.17 -20.20 -11.68
CA SER A 23 0.94 -21.14 -11.39
C SER A 23 2.19 -20.50 -10.74
N GLY A 24 2.67 -21.15 -9.66
CA GLY A 24 4.03 -21.02 -9.08
C GLY A 24 4.27 -19.93 -8.03
N TYR A 25 5.21 -20.19 -7.11
CA TYR A 25 5.79 -19.18 -6.21
C TYR A 25 6.81 -18.33 -6.98
N ARG A 26 6.79 -16.99 -6.80
CA ARG A 26 7.83 -16.13 -7.39
C ARG A 26 9.19 -16.41 -6.73
N GLY A 27 10.28 -16.34 -7.51
CA GLY A 27 11.66 -16.46 -7.04
C GLY A 27 12.45 -15.15 -7.12
N GLY A 28 13.71 -15.17 -6.66
CA GLY A 28 14.65 -14.04 -6.74
C GLY A 28 14.17 -12.75 -6.05
N THR A 29 14.44 -11.60 -6.67
CA THR A 29 14.07 -10.27 -6.13
C THR A 29 12.57 -9.97 -6.17
N ARG A 30 11.75 -10.87 -6.73
CA ARG A 30 10.29 -10.72 -6.87
C ARG A 30 9.51 -11.59 -5.87
N LYS A 31 10.18 -12.13 -4.84
CA LYS A 31 9.57 -12.86 -3.74
C LYS A 31 8.72 -11.93 -2.87
N GLY A 32 7.65 -12.46 -2.29
CA GLY A 32 6.79 -11.73 -1.37
C GLY A 32 5.87 -12.66 -0.61
N LEU A 33 5.51 -12.24 0.60
CA LEU A 33 4.60 -12.93 1.49
C LEU A 33 3.33 -12.09 1.62
N ASP A 34 2.16 -12.62 1.29
CA ASP A 34 0.88 -11.91 1.40
C ASP A 34 -0.17 -12.77 2.09
N LEU A 35 -0.96 -12.15 2.96
CA LEU A 35 -2.20 -12.73 3.45
C LEU A 35 -3.29 -12.47 2.41
N THR A 36 -3.60 -13.45 1.58
CA THR A 36 -4.80 -13.39 0.75
C THR A 36 -6.04 -13.48 1.63
N ILE A 37 -7.09 -12.72 1.36
CA ILE A 37 -8.40 -12.82 1.99
C ILE A 37 -9.38 -13.06 0.85
N SER A 38 -9.97 -14.24 0.78
CA SER A 38 -11.01 -14.56 -0.18
C SER A 38 -12.20 -15.13 0.56
N GLY A 39 -13.36 -14.51 0.33
CA GLY A 39 -14.62 -14.91 0.93
C GLY A 39 -15.49 -15.72 -0.02
N ILE A 40 -15.59 -17.02 0.22
CA ILE A 40 -16.91 -17.65 0.33
C ILE A 40 -16.98 -18.11 1.79
N THR A 41 -17.62 -17.33 2.64
CA THR A 41 -18.15 -17.87 3.88
C THR A 41 -19.57 -18.27 3.58
N SER A 42 -19.83 -19.58 3.40
CA SER A 42 -21.19 -20.07 3.52
C SER A 42 -21.59 -19.92 5.00
N THR A 43 -22.04 -18.72 5.37
CA THR A 43 -22.76 -18.50 6.62
C THR A 43 -24.22 -18.90 6.40
N LYS A 44 -24.48 -20.18 6.14
CA LYS A 44 -25.84 -20.70 6.25
C LYS A 44 -25.88 -21.69 7.41
N SER A 45 -26.63 -21.30 8.42
CA SER A 45 -27.11 -22.20 9.46
C SER A 45 -27.84 -23.39 8.78
N PRO A 46 -27.66 -24.63 9.24
CA PRO A 46 -28.30 -25.80 8.66
C PRO A 46 -29.84 -25.78 8.76
N TYR A 47 -30.41 -24.81 9.47
CA TYR A 47 -31.84 -24.71 9.75
C TYR A 47 -32.66 -23.89 8.73
N PHE A 48 -32.06 -23.33 7.67
CA PHE A 48 -32.79 -22.52 6.69
C PHE A 48 -32.59 -23.00 5.24
N PRO A 49 -33.67 -23.29 4.49
CA PRO A 49 -33.59 -23.74 3.10
C PRO A 49 -33.12 -22.62 2.15
N SER A 50 -32.36 -23.02 1.13
CA SER A 50 -31.69 -22.10 0.19
C SER A 50 -32.66 -21.47 -0.80
N SER A 51 -33.20 -20.30 -0.46
CA SER A 51 -33.94 -19.46 -1.41
C SER A 51 -33.32 -18.05 -1.48
N SER A 52 -32.17 -17.93 -2.14
CA SER A 52 -31.68 -16.69 -2.77
C SER A 52 -30.30 -16.93 -3.37
N GLN A 53 -30.11 -16.43 -4.59
CA GLN A 53 -28.81 -16.25 -5.23
C GLN A 53 -27.81 -15.61 -4.25
N PRO A 54 -26.50 -15.94 -4.30
CA PRO A 54 -25.51 -15.34 -3.42
C PRO A 54 -25.43 -13.82 -3.70
N ASP A 55 -26.07 -13.02 -2.84
CA ASP A 55 -26.09 -11.57 -2.93
C ASP A 55 -24.81 -10.91 -2.35
N GLY A 56 -23.69 -11.62 -2.42
CA GLY A 56 -22.42 -11.17 -1.88
C GLY A 56 -21.39 -11.06 -2.99
N LYS A 57 -21.05 -9.83 -3.40
CA LYS A 57 -19.81 -9.61 -4.16
C LYS A 57 -18.67 -10.30 -3.41
N GLU A 58 -18.05 -11.30 -4.02
CA GLU A 58 -16.90 -11.99 -3.45
C GLU A 58 -15.82 -10.94 -3.14
N ALA A 59 -15.58 -10.69 -1.85
CA ALA A 59 -14.54 -9.78 -1.43
C ALA A 59 -13.21 -10.52 -1.55
N TYR A 60 -12.42 -10.12 -2.55
CA TYR A 60 -11.03 -10.52 -2.72
C TYR A 60 -10.13 -9.39 -2.23
N GLY A 61 -9.27 -9.71 -1.27
CA GLY A 61 -8.32 -8.78 -0.71
C GLY A 61 -6.99 -9.46 -0.40
N GLY A 62 -6.01 -8.67 -0.02
CA GLY A 62 -4.73 -9.20 0.41
C GLY A 62 -3.91 -8.20 1.21
N VAL A 63 -3.08 -8.69 2.12
CA VAL A 63 -2.11 -7.88 2.87
C VAL A 63 -0.71 -8.35 2.53
N LEU A 64 0.04 -7.57 1.75
CA LEU A 64 1.45 -7.85 1.49
C LEU A 64 2.29 -7.49 2.72
N LEU A 65 2.94 -8.49 3.30
CA LEU A 65 3.88 -8.32 4.40
C LEU A 65 5.24 -7.88 3.84
N ARG A 66 5.76 -6.75 4.33
CA ARG A 66 6.96 -6.11 3.77
C ARG A 66 8.14 -6.03 4.73
N THR A 67 7.88 -6.08 6.03
CA THR A 67 8.87 -5.83 7.06
C THR A 67 8.63 -6.80 8.20
N LEU A 68 9.71 -7.37 8.74
CA LEU A 68 9.68 -8.14 9.97
C LEU A 68 10.64 -7.53 11.00
N ARG A 69 10.33 -7.75 12.28
CA ARG A 69 11.21 -7.43 13.39
C ARG A 69 11.56 -8.70 14.12
N ASP A 70 12.84 -8.98 14.26
CA ASP A 70 13.34 -9.99 15.19
C ASP A 70 13.13 -9.46 16.62
N LEU A 71 12.44 -10.23 17.45
CA LEU A 71 12.12 -9.83 18.82
C LEU A 71 13.32 -9.93 19.77
N ASN A 72 14.27 -10.82 19.48
CA ASN A 72 15.47 -11.02 20.30
C ASN A 72 16.51 -9.95 20.01
N SER A 73 16.83 -9.74 18.73
CA SER A 73 17.87 -8.78 18.32
C SER A 73 17.33 -7.36 18.09
N GLY A 74 16.01 -7.20 17.99
CA GLY A 74 15.37 -5.93 17.62
C GLY A 74 15.58 -5.54 16.15
N LYS A 75 16.32 -6.35 15.36
CA LYS A 75 16.67 -6.07 13.97
C LYS A 75 15.42 -5.98 13.09
N ILE A 76 15.39 -4.95 12.24
CA ILE A 76 14.34 -4.74 11.24
C ILE A 76 14.84 -5.24 9.88
N ILE A 77 14.13 -6.20 9.28
CA ILE A 77 14.38 -6.62 7.89
C ILE A 77 13.27 -6.03 7.03
N SER A 78 13.65 -5.15 6.10
CA SER A 78 12.71 -4.36 5.32
C SER A 78 12.85 -4.63 3.82
N GLY A 79 11.82 -5.26 3.24
CA GLY A 79 11.74 -5.62 1.83
C GLY A 79 11.02 -6.95 1.67
N PRO A 80 10.04 -7.08 0.74
CA PRO A 80 9.29 -8.33 0.56
C PRO A 80 10.18 -9.55 0.33
N SER A 81 11.19 -9.43 -0.53
CA SER A 81 12.12 -10.52 -0.83
C SER A 81 13.03 -10.83 0.34
N LEU A 82 13.57 -9.80 1.02
CA LEU A 82 14.44 -9.97 2.20
C LEU A 82 13.69 -10.61 3.38
N LEU A 83 12.41 -10.28 3.53
CA LEU A 83 11.54 -10.92 4.50
C LEU A 83 11.40 -12.42 4.20
N VAL A 84 11.15 -12.78 2.95
CA VAL A 84 11.06 -14.19 2.55
C VAL A 84 12.41 -14.91 2.72
N ASP A 85 13.52 -14.28 2.34
CA ASP A 85 14.87 -14.82 2.54
C ASP A 85 15.15 -15.12 4.02
N HIS A 86 14.73 -14.22 4.91
CA HIS A 86 14.90 -14.43 6.34
C HIS A 86 14.03 -15.57 6.88
N ILE A 87 12.80 -15.73 6.40
CA ILE A 87 11.94 -16.87 6.78
C ILE A 87 12.54 -18.20 6.31
N LEU A 88 13.06 -18.23 5.08
CA LEU A 88 13.74 -19.41 4.52
C LEU A 88 14.97 -19.78 5.36
N LEU A 89 15.81 -18.80 5.68
CA LEU A 89 16.97 -18.97 6.55
C LEU A 89 16.59 -19.54 7.93
N LEU A 90 15.60 -18.95 8.61
CA LEU A 90 15.14 -19.41 9.92
C LEU A 90 14.52 -20.81 9.88
N SER A 91 13.97 -21.21 8.73
CA SER A 91 13.35 -22.52 8.57
C SER A 91 14.32 -23.61 8.10
N GLY A 92 15.52 -23.23 7.65
CA GLY A 92 16.46 -24.15 7.00
C GLY A 92 16.00 -24.63 5.61
N ALA A 93 15.08 -23.90 4.97
CA ALA A 93 14.55 -24.24 3.65
C ALA A 93 15.27 -23.44 2.55
N GLU A 94 15.65 -24.09 1.46
CA GLU A 94 16.32 -23.41 0.33
C GLU A 94 15.33 -22.66 -0.57
N ARG A 95 14.13 -23.20 -0.74
CA ARG A 95 13.08 -22.65 -1.61
C ARG A 95 11.74 -22.57 -0.89
N ILE A 96 10.84 -21.71 -1.40
CA ILE A 96 9.47 -21.57 -0.89
C ILE A 96 8.68 -22.88 -1.02
N SER A 97 8.95 -23.65 -2.09
CA SER A 97 8.35 -24.98 -2.27
C SER A 97 8.65 -25.89 -1.08
N ASP A 98 9.92 -25.95 -0.69
CA ASP A 98 10.45 -26.86 0.33
C ASP A 98 9.88 -26.44 1.69
N LEU A 99 9.87 -25.13 1.98
CA LEU A 99 9.22 -24.56 3.15
C LEU A 99 7.76 -25.00 3.27
N VAL A 100 6.98 -24.89 2.18
CA VAL A 100 5.54 -25.19 2.23
C VAL A 100 5.28 -26.70 2.29
N GLN A 101 6.00 -27.49 1.50
CA GLN A 101 5.75 -28.94 1.38
C GLN A 101 6.36 -29.69 2.55
N ASP A 102 7.66 -29.49 2.80
CA ASP A 102 8.44 -30.34 3.70
C ASP A 102 8.45 -29.82 5.14
N HIS A 103 8.39 -28.50 5.33
CA HIS A 103 8.41 -27.91 6.67
C HIS A 103 7.00 -27.62 7.21
N TRP A 104 6.08 -27.14 6.36
CA TRP A 104 4.71 -26.79 6.77
C TRP A 104 3.66 -27.87 6.46
N GLY A 105 4.00 -28.91 5.70
CA GLY A 105 3.07 -30.00 5.36
C GLY A 105 1.88 -29.54 4.51
N ASN A 106 2.11 -28.62 3.57
CA ASN A 106 1.11 -27.97 2.72
C ASN A 106 0.06 -27.12 3.48
N VAL A 107 0.28 -26.82 4.77
CA VAL A 107 -0.64 -26.01 5.56
C VAL A 107 -0.26 -24.55 5.50
N ILE A 108 -0.92 -23.81 4.61
CA ILE A 108 -0.71 -22.37 4.37
C ILE A 108 -1.80 -21.48 4.98
N ASN A 109 -2.60 -22.01 5.91
CA ASN A 109 -3.71 -21.27 6.52
C ASN A 109 -3.17 -20.20 7.47
N ALA A 110 -3.75 -18.99 7.40
CA ALA A 110 -3.27 -17.87 8.20
C ALA A 110 -3.45 -18.05 9.71
N PHE A 111 -4.44 -18.84 10.11
CA PHE A 111 -4.79 -19.09 11.50
C PHE A 111 -4.19 -20.40 11.99
N LYS A 112 -3.96 -20.45 13.31
CA LYS A 112 -3.46 -21.66 13.97
C LYS A 112 -4.43 -22.81 13.72
N SER A 113 -3.99 -23.79 12.93
CA SER A 113 -4.74 -25.02 12.73
C SER A 113 -4.53 -25.92 13.96
N PRO A 114 -5.56 -26.63 14.45
CA PRO A 114 -5.34 -27.76 15.35
C PRO A 114 -4.34 -28.71 14.68
N CYS A 115 -3.35 -29.15 15.44
CA CYS A 115 -2.18 -29.84 14.95
C CYS A 115 -2.60 -31.19 14.34
N ILE A 116 -2.31 -31.42 13.07
CA ILE A 116 -2.33 -32.76 12.47
C ILE A 116 -0.85 -33.07 12.17
N GLY A 117 -0.19 -33.76 13.11
CA GLY A 117 1.22 -34.18 12.98
C GLY A 117 2.29 -33.21 13.49
N GLU A 118 3.51 -33.73 13.58
CA GLU A 118 4.73 -33.02 14.00
C GLU A 118 5.26 -32.18 12.81
N ARG A 119 5.34 -30.85 12.97
CA ARG A 119 5.85 -29.93 11.94
C ARG A 119 7.14 -29.30 12.40
N LYS A 120 8.12 -29.18 11.48
CA LYS A 120 9.43 -28.56 11.78
C LYS A 120 9.30 -27.07 12.07
N THR A 121 8.47 -26.35 11.31
CA THR A 121 8.21 -24.92 11.53
C THR A 121 6.76 -24.56 11.21
N HIS A 122 6.30 -23.41 11.71
CA HIS A 122 4.95 -22.92 11.47
C HIS A 122 4.89 -21.40 11.50
N MET A 123 3.90 -20.83 10.81
CA MET A 123 3.60 -19.40 10.84
C MET A 123 2.09 -19.21 10.91
N PHE A 124 1.63 -18.40 11.85
CA PHE A 124 0.22 -18.12 12.05
C PHE A 124 0.01 -16.70 12.59
N LEU A 125 -1.17 -16.16 12.36
CA LEU A 125 -1.63 -14.93 12.98
C LEU A 125 -2.03 -15.24 14.42
N CYS A 126 -1.40 -14.54 15.35
CA CYS A 126 -1.79 -14.54 16.75
C CYS A 126 -2.54 -13.24 17.05
N PRO A 127 -3.70 -13.28 17.75
CA PRO A 127 -4.29 -12.07 18.30
C PRO A 127 -3.25 -11.34 19.14
N ALA A 128 -3.02 -10.06 18.83
CA ALA A 128 -2.24 -9.23 19.71
C ALA A 128 -3.03 -9.04 21.03
N PRO A 129 -2.37 -9.07 22.20
CA PRO A 129 -3.04 -8.69 23.43
C PRO A 129 -3.65 -7.30 23.23
N ILE A 130 -4.89 -7.11 23.68
CA ILE A 130 -5.55 -5.81 23.64
C ILE A 130 -4.74 -4.91 24.58
N ALA A 131 -3.78 -4.18 24.02
CA ALA A 131 -3.07 -3.16 24.77
C ALA A 131 -4.09 -2.08 25.15
N ASN A 132 -4.01 -1.57 26.38
CA ASN A 132 -4.85 -0.44 26.84
C ASN A 132 -4.71 0.78 25.92
N ILE A 133 -3.61 0.88 25.17
CA ILE A 133 -3.37 1.92 24.19
C ILE A 133 -3.19 1.26 22.82
N ARG A 134 -4.12 1.51 21.90
CA ARG A 134 -3.96 1.11 20.50
C ARG A 134 -2.87 1.99 19.87
N PRO A 135 -1.87 1.39 19.20
CA PRO A 135 -0.83 2.18 18.56
C PRO A 135 -1.45 3.03 17.44
N ARG A 136 -0.93 4.25 17.28
CA ARG A 136 -1.33 5.11 16.16
C ARG A 136 -0.88 4.48 14.85
N ILE A 137 -1.83 4.27 13.94
CA ILE A 137 -1.55 3.75 12.60
C ILE A 137 -1.38 4.94 11.65
N TYR A 138 -0.17 5.11 11.15
CA TYR A 138 0.15 6.04 10.08
C TYR A 138 -0.12 5.39 8.72
N LYS A 139 -0.41 6.22 7.73
CA LYS A 139 -0.67 5.77 6.36
C LYS A 139 0.18 6.57 5.39
N SER A 140 0.76 5.90 4.39
CA SER A 140 1.51 6.55 3.32
C SER A 140 1.12 5.96 1.97
N PRO A 141 1.52 6.62 0.86
CA PRO A 141 1.48 5.98 -0.43
C PRO A 141 2.32 4.71 -0.53
N ARG A 142 2.00 3.91 -1.55
CA ARG A 142 2.73 2.68 -1.86
C ARG A 142 4.10 3.00 -2.46
N ILE A 143 5.12 2.23 -2.06
CA ILE A 143 6.49 2.34 -2.57
C ILE A 143 6.58 1.67 -3.95
N GLY A 144 7.32 2.31 -4.87
CA GLY A 144 7.63 1.74 -6.18
C GLY A 144 6.54 1.92 -7.24
N LEU A 145 5.59 2.83 -7.00
CA LEU A 145 4.65 3.27 -8.02
C LEU A 145 5.18 4.53 -8.69
N ASP A 146 5.22 4.53 -10.01
CA ASP A 146 5.48 5.72 -10.83
C ASP A 146 4.41 5.83 -11.94
N LEU A 147 4.45 6.95 -12.66
CA LEU A 147 3.51 7.26 -13.73
C LEU A 147 4.11 6.94 -15.11
N SER A 148 5.04 5.97 -15.18
CA SER A 148 5.80 5.74 -16.40
C SER A 148 5.06 4.99 -17.50
N HIS A 149 3.83 4.55 -17.23
CA HIS A 149 3.05 3.76 -18.18
C HIS A 149 2.66 4.63 -19.38
N PRO A 150 2.87 4.18 -20.63
CA PRO A 150 2.63 5.00 -21.83
C PRO A 150 1.21 5.55 -21.93
N GLY A 151 0.21 4.78 -21.48
CA GLY A 151 -1.19 5.22 -21.43
C GLY A 151 -1.54 6.18 -20.29
N THR A 152 -0.58 6.64 -19.48
CA THR A 152 -0.85 7.60 -18.40
C THR A 152 -0.90 9.01 -18.98
N THR A 153 -2.07 9.65 -18.91
CA THR A 153 -2.20 11.07 -19.25
C THR A 153 -1.89 11.95 -18.05
N ALA A 154 -1.41 13.17 -18.30
CA ALA A 154 -1.17 14.18 -17.28
C ALA A 154 -2.51 14.83 -16.85
N SER A 155 -3.41 14.04 -16.29
CA SER A 155 -4.68 14.52 -15.72
C SER A 155 -4.76 14.15 -14.24
N PRO A 156 -5.19 15.06 -13.34
CA PRO A 156 -5.40 14.75 -11.93
C PRO A 156 -6.40 13.61 -11.71
N THR A 157 -7.42 13.54 -12.56
CA THR A 157 -8.48 12.50 -12.56
C THR A 157 -8.08 11.20 -13.26
N HIS A 158 -6.86 11.12 -13.80
CA HIS A 158 -6.41 9.88 -14.42
C HIS A 158 -6.22 8.80 -13.33
N PRO A 159 -6.76 7.58 -13.47
CA PRO A 159 -6.77 6.58 -12.38
C PRO A 159 -5.40 6.28 -11.77
N ARG A 160 -4.33 6.29 -12.58
CA ARG A 160 -2.94 6.09 -12.09
C ARG A 160 -2.43 7.26 -11.25
N VAL A 161 -2.83 8.49 -11.58
CA VAL A 161 -2.46 9.73 -10.87
C VAL A 161 -3.19 9.80 -9.54
N GLU A 162 -4.46 9.40 -9.51
CA GLU A 162 -5.16 9.22 -8.25
C GLU A 162 -4.47 8.14 -7.41
N PHE A 163 -4.26 6.95 -8.00
CA PHE A 163 -3.78 5.76 -7.32
C PHE A 163 -2.39 5.92 -6.68
N ILE A 164 -1.46 6.66 -7.32
CA ILE A 164 -0.10 6.82 -6.80
C ILE A 164 -0.05 7.59 -5.46
N SER A 165 -1.05 8.44 -5.21
CA SER A 165 -1.15 9.25 -3.98
C SER A 165 -1.95 8.55 -2.86
N GLN A 166 -2.64 7.44 -3.16
CA GLN A 166 -3.53 6.79 -2.22
C GLN A 166 -2.77 6.11 -1.04
N PRO A 167 -3.32 6.18 0.19
CA PRO A 167 -2.64 5.76 1.42
C PRO A 167 -2.66 4.23 1.64
N TYR A 168 -2.10 3.45 0.71
CA TYR A 168 -2.12 1.99 0.73
C TYR A 168 -1.06 1.30 1.60
N ARG A 169 -0.20 2.06 2.29
CA ARG A 169 0.82 1.52 3.19
C ARG A 169 0.54 1.96 4.61
N TYR A 170 0.50 1.00 5.53
CA TYR A 170 0.15 1.19 6.94
C TYR A 170 1.33 0.82 7.84
N PHE A 171 1.62 1.62 8.86
CA PHE A 171 2.74 1.39 9.80
C PHE A 171 2.52 2.12 11.14
N ILE A 172 3.21 1.67 12.19
CA ILE A 172 3.06 2.20 13.56
C ILE A 172 4.33 2.87 14.12
N ASN A 173 5.49 2.63 13.50
CA ASN A 173 6.80 3.14 13.95
C ASN A 173 7.52 3.80 12.75
N PRO A 174 7.11 5.01 12.31
CA PRO A 174 7.71 5.71 11.18
C PRO A 174 9.24 5.86 11.27
N GLU A 175 9.75 6.13 12.46
CA GLU A 175 11.16 6.40 12.75
C GLU A 175 12.08 5.21 12.46
N LYS A 176 11.51 4.00 12.43
CA LYS A 176 12.22 2.76 12.11
C LYS A 176 12.28 2.47 10.61
N LEU A 177 11.58 3.25 9.77
CA LEU A 177 11.46 3.02 8.32
C LEU A 177 12.49 3.83 7.54
N THR A 178 13.76 3.67 7.91
CA THR A 178 14.89 4.49 7.43
C THR A 178 15.50 4.04 6.08
N ALA A 179 15.01 2.93 5.51
CA ALA A 179 15.55 2.36 4.28
C ALA A 179 14.76 2.80 3.03
N ASN A 180 14.00 1.87 2.44
CA ASN A 180 13.21 2.11 1.25
C ASN A 180 11.94 2.88 1.56
N GLY A 181 11.58 3.81 0.68
CA GLY A 181 10.32 4.52 0.77
C GLY A 181 10.30 5.70 1.75
N ARG A 182 11.46 6.29 2.07
CA ARG A 182 11.58 7.41 3.02
C ARG A 182 10.70 8.60 2.64
N ALA A 183 10.65 8.97 1.37
CA ALA A 183 9.82 10.07 0.88
C ALA A 183 8.32 9.75 1.04
N GLN A 184 7.91 8.53 0.72
CA GLN A 184 6.54 8.04 0.94
C GLN A 184 6.19 8.08 2.44
N THR A 185 7.07 7.54 3.31
CA THR A 185 6.88 7.60 4.77
C THR A 185 6.71 9.03 5.23
N LEU A 186 7.61 9.94 4.83
CA LEU A 186 7.54 11.37 5.17
C LEU A 186 6.23 11.99 4.72
N LEU A 187 5.79 11.74 3.47
CA LEU A 187 4.52 12.24 2.95
C LEU A 187 3.34 11.80 3.82
N GLY A 188 3.33 10.53 4.23
CA GLY A 188 2.28 9.97 5.09
C GLY A 188 2.25 10.51 6.52
N ILE A 189 3.31 11.20 6.94
CA ILE A 189 3.45 11.76 8.29
C ILE A 189 3.79 13.24 8.27
N LEU A 190 3.48 13.99 7.20
CA LEU A 190 3.85 15.42 7.10
C LEU A 190 3.51 16.25 8.36
N PRO A 191 2.35 16.09 9.02
CA PRO A 191 2.04 16.83 10.25
C PRO A 191 2.87 16.40 11.47
N HIS A 192 3.58 15.27 11.38
CA HIS A 192 4.44 14.65 12.41
C HIS A 192 5.82 14.33 11.81
N LYS A 193 6.35 15.22 10.95
CA LYS A 193 7.56 15.01 10.13
C LYS A 193 8.83 14.73 10.94
N GLU A 194 8.87 15.19 12.18
CA GLU A 194 9.90 14.89 13.18
C GLU A 194 10.03 13.39 13.47
N LEU A 195 8.96 12.61 13.26
CA LEU A 195 8.96 11.16 13.44
C LEU A 195 9.55 10.40 12.23
N SER A 196 10.00 11.08 11.17
CA SER A 196 10.48 10.44 9.95
C SER A 196 11.80 9.69 10.08
N GLY A 197 12.57 9.95 11.15
CA GLY A 197 13.93 9.43 11.30
C GLY A 197 14.93 9.99 10.28
N LEU A 198 14.57 11.05 9.55
CA LEU A 198 15.46 11.74 8.61
C LEU A 198 16.34 12.76 9.32
N LYS A 199 17.56 12.96 8.81
CA LYS A 199 18.42 14.07 9.23
C LYS A 199 17.85 15.40 8.71
N ASP A 200 18.02 16.48 9.45
CA ASP A 200 17.45 17.81 9.15
C ASP A 200 17.77 18.31 7.74
N LYS A 201 19.01 18.13 7.27
CA LYS A 201 19.41 18.50 5.91
C LYS A 201 18.60 17.74 4.84
N THR A 202 18.37 16.44 5.05
CA THR A 202 17.59 15.61 4.12
C THR A 202 16.11 15.97 4.20
N LEU A 203 15.58 16.17 5.41
CA LEU A 203 14.19 16.59 5.61
C LEU A 203 13.92 17.93 4.91
N SER A 204 14.79 18.92 5.10
CA SER A 204 14.68 20.24 4.48
C SER A 204 14.69 20.16 2.95
N ALA A 205 15.58 19.34 2.38
CA ALA A 205 15.63 19.13 0.93
C ALA A 205 14.35 18.49 0.39
N TYR A 206 13.78 17.51 1.10
CA TYR A 206 12.53 16.86 0.67
C TYR A 206 11.34 17.81 0.76
N MET A 207 11.26 18.59 1.84
CA MET A 207 10.20 19.58 2.03
C MET A 207 10.28 20.71 1.00
N ALA A 208 11.49 21.16 0.62
CA ALA A 208 11.67 22.18 -0.41
C ALA A 208 11.15 21.74 -1.78
N GLU A 209 11.40 20.48 -2.16
CA GLU A 209 10.89 19.91 -3.41
C GLU A 209 9.37 19.72 -3.37
N TYR A 210 8.84 19.26 -2.24
CA TYR A 210 7.38 19.19 -2.03
C TYR A 210 6.73 20.56 -2.19
N GLN A 211 7.30 21.59 -1.56
CA GLN A 211 6.82 22.97 -1.66
C GLN A 211 6.90 23.49 -3.11
N THR A 212 7.97 23.16 -3.84
CA THR A 212 8.10 23.52 -5.25
C THR A 212 6.96 22.94 -6.09
N GLY A 213 6.53 21.71 -5.80
CA GLY A 213 5.36 21.11 -6.42
C GLY A 213 4.06 21.83 -6.03
N LEU A 214 3.88 22.11 -4.73
CA LEU A 214 2.70 22.82 -4.21
C LEU A 214 2.54 24.23 -4.79
N ASP A 215 3.64 24.96 -4.97
CA ASP A 215 3.67 26.32 -5.53
C ASP A 215 3.28 26.38 -7.03
N GLY A 216 2.94 25.25 -7.66
CA GLY A 216 2.63 25.20 -9.09
C GLY A 216 3.86 25.36 -10.00
N LYS A 217 5.09 25.29 -9.46
CA LYS A 217 6.35 25.36 -10.22
C LYS A 217 6.73 24.02 -10.88
N ALA A 218 5.83 23.04 -10.81
CA ALA A 218 5.96 21.73 -11.40
C ALA A 218 4.66 21.38 -12.10
N LYS A 219 4.74 20.76 -13.29
CA LYS A 219 3.57 20.29 -14.02
C LYS A 219 3.55 18.77 -14.12
N LEU A 220 2.36 18.18 -14.15
CA LEU A 220 2.18 16.72 -14.15
C LEU A 220 2.80 16.07 -15.39
N GLU A 221 2.90 16.79 -16.51
CA GLU A 221 3.52 16.36 -17.76
C GLU A 221 5.01 16.01 -17.58
N GLU A 222 5.69 16.62 -16.62
CA GLU A 222 7.09 16.33 -16.28
C GLU A 222 7.26 14.90 -15.74
N PHE A 223 6.16 14.29 -15.26
CA PHE A 223 6.21 13.08 -14.46
C PHE A 223 5.48 11.88 -15.07
N VAL A 224 4.85 12.02 -16.24
CA VAL A 224 4.13 10.92 -16.92
C VAL A 224 4.93 10.30 -18.07
N GLY A 225 4.54 9.08 -18.47
CA GLY A 225 5.13 8.38 -19.61
C GLY A 225 6.63 8.10 -19.42
N ALA A 226 7.44 8.18 -20.48
CA ALA A 226 8.88 7.90 -20.36
C ALA A 226 9.59 8.76 -19.31
N ARG A 227 9.14 10.02 -19.12
CA ARG A 227 9.67 10.95 -18.10
C ARG A 227 9.32 10.52 -16.67
N GLY A 228 8.25 9.76 -16.52
CA GLY A 228 7.80 9.21 -15.24
C GLY A 228 8.66 8.09 -14.67
N LYS A 229 9.52 7.50 -15.49
CA LYS A 229 10.31 6.32 -15.09
C LYS A 229 11.23 6.63 -13.92
N SER A 230 11.19 5.78 -12.90
CA SER A 230 12.07 5.86 -11.72
C SER A 230 11.87 7.10 -10.84
N ILE A 231 10.76 7.84 -10.99
CA ILE A 231 10.43 8.91 -10.03
C ILE A 231 10.29 8.34 -8.62
N SER A 232 9.65 7.19 -8.50
CA SER A 232 9.39 6.52 -7.22
C SER A 232 10.64 6.15 -6.42
N SER A 233 11.79 5.99 -7.10
CA SER A 233 13.09 5.70 -6.49
C SER A 233 13.95 6.95 -6.27
N SER A 234 13.51 8.13 -6.73
CA SER A 234 14.15 9.42 -6.51
C SER A 234 13.35 10.23 -5.50
N PRO A 235 13.77 10.31 -4.22
CA PRO A 235 13.00 10.96 -3.17
C PRO A 235 12.61 12.41 -3.47
N THR A 236 13.54 13.21 -4.01
CA THR A 236 13.29 14.62 -4.33
C THR A 236 12.27 14.78 -5.46
N LYS A 237 12.45 14.06 -6.57
CA LYS A 237 11.47 14.06 -7.68
C LYS A 237 10.11 13.55 -7.24
N TYR A 238 10.08 12.52 -6.40
CA TYR A 238 8.83 12.00 -5.83
C TYR A 238 8.12 13.06 -4.98
N MET A 239 8.84 13.75 -4.08
CA MET A 239 8.23 14.81 -3.27
C MET A 239 7.69 15.96 -4.15
N LYS A 240 8.45 16.38 -5.17
CA LYS A 240 7.99 17.39 -6.14
C LYS A 240 6.71 16.97 -6.87
N LEU A 241 6.64 15.72 -7.35
CA LEU A 241 5.42 15.16 -7.95
C LEU A 241 4.24 15.17 -6.96
N MET A 242 4.45 14.74 -5.71
CA MET A 242 3.36 14.67 -4.73
C MET A 242 2.83 16.06 -4.37
N GLY A 243 3.70 17.08 -4.28
CA GLY A 243 3.26 18.46 -4.11
C GLY A 243 2.44 18.97 -5.30
N CYS A 244 2.85 18.62 -6.52
CA CYS A 244 2.09 18.96 -7.74
C CYS A 244 0.69 18.32 -7.74
N ILE A 245 0.59 17.02 -7.40
CA ILE A 245 -0.70 16.32 -7.30
C ILE A 245 -1.59 16.96 -6.22
N GLU A 246 -1.01 17.33 -5.07
CA GLU A 246 -1.78 17.96 -3.98
C GLU A 246 -2.32 19.33 -4.40
N ALA A 247 -1.52 20.16 -5.05
CA ALA A 247 -1.97 21.47 -5.55
C ALA A 247 -3.12 21.34 -6.56
N LEU A 248 -3.08 20.34 -7.44
CA LEU A 248 -4.15 20.11 -8.41
C LEU A 248 -5.47 19.71 -7.71
N LYS A 249 -5.40 18.92 -6.63
CA LYS A 249 -6.59 18.54 -5.86
C LYS A 249 -7.22 19.70 -5.09
N THR A 250 -6.39 20.64 -4.59
CA THR A 250 -6.90 21.81 -3.87
C THR A 250 -7.63 22.79 -4.79
N VAL A 251 -7.19 22.92 -6.05
CA VAL A 251 -7.84 23.79 -7.04
C VAL A 251 -9.22 23.24 -7.45
N GLU A 252 -9.36 21.92 -7.62
CA GLU A 252 -10.66 21.31 -7.94
C GLU A 252 -11.71 21.52 -6.84
N CYS A 253 -11.32 21.58 -5.56
CA CYS A 253 -12.25 21.81 -4.45
C CYS A 253 -12.78 23.26 -4.38
N GLU A 254 -12.06 24.24 -4.94
CA GLU A 254 -12.48 25.65 -4.93
C GLU A 254 -13.43 25.99 -6.09
N ASP A 255 -13.40 25.21 -7.17
CA ASP A 255 -14.23 25.41 -8.37
C ASP A 255 -15.59 24.65 -8.30
N ASP A 256 -15.88 23.95 -7.20
CA ASP A 256 -17.13 23.22 -6.94
C ASP A 256 -18.37 24.13 -6.66
N GLY A 257 -18.40 25.35 -7.22
CA GLY A 257 -19.66 26.04 -7.49
C GLY A 257 -20.45 26.58 -6.30
N ARG A 258 -19.82 26.91 -5.16
CA ARG A 258 -20.47 27.79 -4.16
C ARG A 258 -20.35 29.25 -4.58
N ALA A 259 -21.15 29.63 -5.56
CA ALA A 259 -21.41 31.03 -5.85
C ALA A 259 -21.97 31.72 -4.59
N ASN A 260 -21.24 32.72 -4.10
CA ASN A 260 -21.68 33.67 -3.11
C ASN A 260 -22.91 34.43 -3.64
N GLY A 261 -24.11 34.04 -3.18
CA GLY A 261 -25.30 34.86 -3.29
C GLY A 261 -25.27 35.98 -2.27
N VAL A 262 -24.50 37.04 -2.53
CA VAL A 262 -24.70 38.34 -1.87
C VAL A 262 -25.88 39.00 -2.57
N ALA A 263 -27.07 38.89 -1.98
CA ALA A 263 -28.20 39.71 -2.36
C ALA A 263 -27.99 41.11 -1.76
N GLU A 264 -27.57 42.05 -2.60
CA GLU A 264 -27.69 43.48 -2.33
C GLU A 264 -29.16 43.89 -2.50
N ASP A 265 -29.91 43.98 -1.40
CA ASP A 265 -31.18 44.70 -1.38
C ASP A 265 -30.91 46.19 -1.19
N ASN A 266 -30.80 46.91 -2.31
CA ASN A 266 -30.95 48.36 -2.32
C ASN A 266 -32.38 48.73 -2.72
N ALA A 267 -33.08 49.31 -1.75
CA ALA A 267 -34.41 49.86 -1.85
C ALA A 267 -34.58 50.89 -2.98
N LYS A 268 -35.78 50.93 -3.60
CA LYS A 268 -36.68 52.09 -3.55
C LYS A 268 -37.99 51.92 -4.36
N GLN A 269 -39.07 52.41 -3.72
CA GLN A 269 -40.18 53.20 -4.29
C GLN A 269 -41.28 52.50 -5.12
N ASN A 270 -42.48 52.37 -4.55
CA ASN A 270 -43.56 53.37 -4.72
C ASN A 270 -44.89 52.95 -4.05
N ASN A 271 -45.55 53.97 -3.47
CA ASN A 271 -46.89 54.06 -2.85
C ASN A 271 -47.11 53.47 -1.46
#